data_AF-A0A833VTK3-F1
#
_entry.id   AF-A0A833VTK3-F1
#
_cell.length_a   1.000
_cell.length_b   1.000
_cell.length_c   1.000
_cell.angle_alpha   90.00
_cell.angle_beta   90.00
_cell.angle_gamma   90.00
#
_symmetry.space_group_name_H-M   'P 1'
#
loop_
_entity.id
_entity.type
_entity.pdbx_description
1 polymer ?
#
loop_
_entity_poly.entity_id
_entity_poly.type
_entity_poly.pdbx_seq_one_letter_code
_entity_poly.pdbx_strand_id
1 'polypeptide(L)'
;MRISNQQFNIKPIANKSSAALNKHSLREPTYIDNSQICTITNAACWSNQHSHASVELFMIVLTTLTRMIETQIETKHPRYGGGPHNLGDPNDKFLRKVEKDVLIPQKMRDKAKEEKCVQQVKGKFSDCCKKANVLMGFKCRKENSALKECLSRWYNDSDFKEQCTQEYLDERSEYRRTGISKKKYMRYQS
;
A
#
# COMPACT_ATOMS: atom_id res chain seq x y z
N MET A 1 -28.40 17.04 34.34
CA MET A 1 -27.48 17.21 33.19
C MET A 1 -26.12 17.68 33.70
N ARG A 2 -25.10 16.82 33.64
CA ARG A 2 -23.66 17.12 33.73
C ARG A 2 -22.95 15.78 33.47
N ILE A 3 -22.38 15.61 32.28
CA ILE A 3 -21.56 14.43 31.96
C ILE A 3 -20.10 14.86 32.13
N SER A 4 -19.44 14.24 33.11
CA SER A 4 -18.02 14.37 33.37
C SER A 4 -17.22 13.75 32.22
N ASN A 5 -16.35 14.54 31.59
CA ASN A 5 -15.30 14.09 30.69
C ASN A 5 -14.32 13.19 31.44
N GLN A 6 -14.11 11.94 30.99
CA GLN A 6 -12.94 11.16 31.35
C GLN A 6 -12.01 11.05 30.13
N GLN A 7 -10.92 11.80 30.21
CA GLN A 7 -9.74 11.71 29.36
C GLN A 7 -9.11 10.32 29.49
N PHE A 8 -9.09 9.53 28.41
CA PHE A 8 -8.20 8.38 28.31
C PHE A 8 -6.82 8.85 27.83
N ASN A 9 -5.88 8.93 28.76
CA ASN A 9 -4.45 9.12 28.51
C ASN A 9 -3.86 7.83 27.92
N ILE A 10 -3.39 7.88 26.67
CA ILE A 10 -2.56 6.81 26.09
C ILE A 10 -1.11 7.29 26.12
N LYS A 11 -0.28 6.66 26.96
CA LYS A 11 1.18 6.87 26.99
C LYS A 11 1.84 6.33 25.71
N PRO A 12 2.93 6.96 25.21
CA PRO A 12 3.61 6.53 24.00
C PRO A 12 4.45 5.27 24.24
N ILE A 13 4.35 4.30 23.33
CA ILE A 13 5.18 3.09 23.32
C ILE A 13 6.49 3.43 22.60
N ALA A 14 7.59 3.23 23.31
CA ALA A 14 8.95 3.46 22.85
C ALA A 14 9.38 2.47 21.76
N ASN A 15 10.13 2.98 20.77
CA ASN A 15 10.82 2.21 19.75
C ASN A 15 11.96 1.39 20.37
N LYS A 16 12.05 0.10 20.00
CA LYS A 16 13.28 -0.68 20.11
C LYS A 16 13.74 -1.11 18.72
N SER A 17 15.02 -0.85 18.48
CA SER A 17 15.80 -1.03 17.27
C SER A 17 16.27 -2.47 17.04
N SER A 18 16.23 -2.90 15.78
CA SER A 18 17.25 -3.62 14.98
C SER A 18 17.81 -5.00 15.39
N ALA A 19 18.15 -5.76 14.33
CA ALA A 19 18.82 -7.08 14.22
C ALA A 19 17.88 -8.31 14.31
N ALA A 20 17.96 -9.36 13.49
CA ALA A 20 18.89 -9.77 12.43
C ALA A 20 18.18 -10.71 11.43
N LEU A 21 18.83 -10.92 10.28
CA LEU A 21 18.42 -11.73 9.13
C LEU A 21 18.17 -13.22 9.44
N ASN A 22 17.29 -13.85 8.66
CA ASN A 22 17.62 -15.16 8.06
C ASN A 22 16.95 -15.34 6.68
N LYS A 23 17.76 -15.67 5.68
CA LYS A 23 17.38 -15.97 4.29
C LYS A 23 17.30 -17.50 4.16
N HIS A 24 16.22 -18.05 3.61
CA HIS A 24 16.34 -19.35 2.95
C HIS A 24 15.28 -19.57 1.86
N SER A 25 15.78 -19.71 0.63
CA SER A 25 15.38 -20.65 -0.43
C SER A 25 13.96 -20.58 -1.00
N LEU A 26 13.83 -19.94 -2.17
CA LEU A 26 12.82 -20.27 -3.17
C LEU A 26 13.50 -21.14 -4.24
N ARG A 27 12.93 -22.32 -4.49
CA ARG A 27 13.33 -23.29 -5.52
C ARG A 27 12.29 -23.21 -6.65
N GLU A 28 12.73 -22.92 -7.87
CA GLU A 28 11.91 -22.98 -9.08
C GLU A 28 11.73 -24.43 -9.57
N PRO A 29 10.65 -24.74 -10.29
CA PRO A 29 10.59 -25.90 -11.17
C PRO A 29 10.65 -25.52 -12.66
N THR A 30 11.47 -26.28 -13.36
CA THR A 30 11.82 -26.23 -14.78
C THR A 30 10.82 -26.97 -15.68
N TYR A 31 10.68 -26.46 -16.92
CA TYR A 31 10.72 -27.21 -18.20
C TYR A 31 9.61 -28.19 -18.60
N ILE A 32 8.96 -27.94 -19.74
CA ILE A 32 8.69 -28.94 -20.81
C ILE A 32 8.80 -28.25 -22.19
N ASP A 33 9.70 -28.78 -23.02
CA ASP A 33 9.90 -28.53 -24.46
C ASP A 33 8.97 -29.42 -25.30
N ASN A 34 8.62 -28.98 -26.51
CA ASN A 34 8.29 -29.88 -27.62
C ASN A 34 8.63 -29.20 -28.95
N SER A 35 9.84 -29.48 -29.41
CA SER A 35 10.30 -29.28 -30.77
C SER A 35 9.54 -30.15 -31.80
N GLN A 36 9.64 -29.70 -33.06
CA GLN A 36 9.32 -30.36 -34.33
C GLN A 36 7.96 -30.05 -34.97
N ILE A 37 7.96 -29.09 -35.91
CA ILE A 37 7.50 -29.34 -37.29
C ILE A 37 8.48 -28.66 -38.27
N CYS A 38 9.11 -29.47 -39.11
CA CYS A 38 9.90 -29.10 -40.28
C CYS A 38 9.03 -28.45 -41.38
N THR A 39 9.60 -27.52 -42.17
CA THR A 39 9.76 -27.71 -43.63
C THR A 39 10.76 -26.71 -44.21
N ILE A 40 11.70 -27.26 -44.96
CA ILE A 40 12.69 -26.61 -45.82
C ILE A 40 12.00 -26.17 -47.12
N THR A 41 12.28 -24.99 -47.66
CA THR A 41 12.49 -24.75 -49.11
C THR A 41 12.99 -23.32 -49.44
N ASN A 42 14.14 -23.30 -50.13
CA ASN A 42 14.59 -22.38 -51.20
C ASN A 42 15.08 -20.94 -50.92
N ALA A 43 16.42 -20.83 -50.83
CA ALA A 43 17.36 -20.11 -51.70
C ALA A 43 17.06 -18.68 -52.23
N ALA A 44 17.95 -17.73 -51.88
CA ALA A 44 18.62 -16.82 -52.83
C ALA A 44 19.91 -16.22 -52.21
N CYS A 45 20.95 -16.11 -53.03
CA CYS A 45 22.34 -15.75 -52.71
C CYS A 45 22.59 -14.24 -52.96
N TRP A 46 23.32 -13.56 -52.07
CA TRP A 46 24.27 -12.51 -52.48
C TRP A 46 25.34 -12.27 -51.42
N SER A 47 26.58 -12.57 -51.78
CA SER A 47 27.80 -12.25 -51.04
C SER A 47 28.12 -10.77 -51.17
N ASN A 48 28.35 -10.07 -50.05
CA ASN A 48 29.23 -8.90 -50.08
C ASN A 48 30.01 -8.75 -48.77
N GLN A 49 31.31 -8.59 -48.93
CA GLN A 49 32.35 -8.69 -47.91
C GLN A 49 32.57 -7.30 -47.28
N HIS A 50 32.00 -7.06 -46.10
CA HIS A 50 32.52 -6.16 -45.07
C HIS A 50 31.96 -6.66 -43.74
N SER A 51 32.83 -6.99 -42.77
CA SER A 51 32.43 -7.60 -41.50
C SER A 51 31.57 -6.66 -40.65
N HIS A 52 30.26 -6.72 -40.88
CA HIS A 52 29.17 -6.10 -40.11
C HIS A 52 29.24 -6.42 -38.61
N ALA A 53 29.87 -7.54 -38.27
CA ALA A 53 29.93 -8.07 -36.91
C ALA A 53 30.65 -7.14 -35.91
N SER A 54 31.57 -6.26 -36.31
CA SER A 54 32.29 -5.41 -35.35
C SER A 54 31.62 -4.06 -35.09
N VAL A 55 30.91 -3.48 -36.06
CA VAL A 55 30.26 -2.17 -35.91
C VAL A 55 28.86 -2.30 -35.30
N GLU A 56 28.13 -3.37 -35.65
CA GLU A 56 26.86 -3.75 -34.98
C GLU A 56 27.09 -4.07 -33.51
N LEU A 57 28.10 -4.87 -33.18
CA LEU A 57 28.39 -5.23 -31.79
C LEU A 57 28.80 -4.00 -30.97
N PHE A 58 29.55 -3.06 -31.56
CA PHE A 58 29.92 -1.80 -30.90
C PHE A 58 28.71 -0.89 -30.68
N MET A 59 27.82 -0.75 -31.67
CA MET A 59 26.57 0.03 -31.53
C MET A 59 25.57 -0.64 -30.57
N ILE A 60 25.52 -1.97 -30.51
CA ILE A 60 24.72 -2.72 -29.54
C ILE A 60 25.28 -2.57 -28.12
N VAL A 61 26.60 -2.57 -27.93
CA VAL A 61 27.24 -2.33 -26.62
C VAL A 61 27.04 -0.87 -26.18
N LEU A 62 27.18 0.12 -27.08
CA LEU A 62 26.92 1.53 -26.75
C LEU A 62 25.44 1.78 -26.39
N THR A 63 24.51 1.20 -27.13
CA THR A 63 23.06 1.35 -26.86
C THR A 63 22.61 0.59 -25.61
N THR A 64 23.21 -0.56 -25.29
CA THR A 64 22.91 -1.31 -24.05
C THR A 64 23.56 -0.67 -22.81
N LEU A 65 24.77 -0.10 -22.90
CA LEU A 65 25.35 0.69 -21.81
C LEU A 65 24.56 1.99 -21.55
N THR A 66 24.12 2.68 -22.60
CA THR A 66 23.30 3.90 -22.45
C THR A 66 21.95 3.58 -21.79
N ARG A 67 21.37 2.40 -22.07
CA ARG A 67 20.18 1.88 -21.39
C ARG A 67 20.40 1.48 -19.92
N MET A 68 21.62 1.10 -19.53
CA MET A 68 21.94 0.88 -18.10
C MET A 68 22.00 2.21 -17.33
N ILE A 69 22.38 3.32 -17.98
CA ILE A 69 22.47 4.65 -17.36
C ILE A 69 21.09 5.24 -17.03
N GLU A 70 20.01 4.85 -17.74
CA GLU A 70 18.64 5.30 -17.46
C GLU A 70 17.95 4.61 -16.25
N THR A 71 18.60 3.63 -15.62
CA THR A 71 18.00 2.94 -14.44
C THR A 71 18.10 3.72 -13.13
N GLN A 72 18.68 4.92 -13.14
CA GLN A 72 18.62 5.84 -12.00
C GLN A 72 17.34 6.70 -12.08
N ILE A 73 16.17 6.06 -12.16
CA ILE A 73 14.94 6.72 -11.70
C ILE A 73 15.18 6.99 -10.22
N GLU A 74 15.47 8.25 -9.97
CA GLU A 74 15.91 8.79 -8.72
C GLU A 74 15.04 8.23 -7.58
N THR A 75 15.62 7.33 -6.78
CA THR A 75 15.14 7.06 -5.43
C THR A 75 15.48 8.26 -4.56
N LYS A 76 15.04 9.46 -4.97
CA LYS A 76 15.02 10.67 -4.17
C LYS A 76 14.12 10.33 -3.00
N HIS A 77 14.73 10.02 -1.86
CA HIS A 77 14.00 9.88 -0.60
C HIS A 77 13.00 11.05 -0.51
N PRO A 78 11.71 10.80 -0.24
CA PRO A 78 10.70 11.84 -0.25
C PRO A 78 11.16 12.98 0.66
N ARG A 79 11.26 14.19 0.12
CA ARG A 79 11.62 15.37 0.93
C ARG A 79 10.54 15.50 2.01
N TYR A 80 10.94 15.31 3.27
CA TYR A 80 10.03 15.37 4.42
C TYR A 80 9.52 16.80 4.69
N GLY A 81 10.18 17.81 4.11
CA GLY A 81 9.80 19.21 4.14
C GLY A 81 9.71 19.81 2.74
N GLY A 82 9.26 21.05 2.66
CA GLY A 82 8.92 21.76 1.43
C GLY A 82 7.41 21.96 1.26
N GLY A 83 7.02 22.52 0.11
CA GLY A 83 5.63 22.92 -0.14
C GLY A 83 5.22 24.19 0.63
N PRO A 84 3.98 24.67 0.43
CA PRO A 84 3.52 25.97 0.93
C PRO A 84 3.51 26.07 2.47
N HIS A 85 3.36 24.95 3.17
CA HIS A 85 3.31 24.89 4.64
C HIS A 85 4.46 24.08 5.26
N ASN A 86 5.53 23.77 4.51
CA ASN A 86 6.63 22.90 4.96
C ASN A 86 6.19 21.47 5.35
N LEU A 87 5.01 21.02 4.90
CA LEU A 87 4.45 19.69 5.18
C LEU A 87 4.81 18.63 4.11
N GLY A 88 5.66 19.00 3.15
CA GLY A 88 5.99 18.21 1.97
C GLY A 88 5.19 18.64 0.73
N ASP A 89 5.54 18.08 -0.42
CA ASP A 89 4.92 18.38 -1.70
C ASP A 89 3.46 17.86 -1.77
N PRO A 90 2.45 18.71 -2.06
CA PRO A 90 1.06 18.27 -2.26
C PRO A 90 0.88 17.26 -3.40
N ASN A 91 1.74 17.26 -4.42
CA ASN A 91 1.61 16.40 -5.61
C ASN A 91 2.34 15.05 -5.47
N ASP A 92 3.06 14.84 -4.36
CA ASP A 92 3.80 13.61 -4.10
C ASP A 92 2.87 12.43 -3.76
N LYS A 93 2.80 11.47 -4.69
CA LYS A 93 2.02 10.22 -4.57
C LYS A 93 2.80 9.07 -3.90
N PHE A 94 4.05 9.27 -3.52
CA PHE A 94 4.83 8.21 -2.88
C PHE A 94 4.29 7.90 -1.47
N LEU A 95 3.97 6.62 -1.27
CA LEU A 95 3.53 6.08 0.01
C LEU A 95 4.72 5.63 0.86
N ARG A 96 4.83 6.25 2.03
CA ARG A 96 5.82 5.90 3.06
C ARG A 96 5.45 4.58 3.72
N LYS A 97 6.43 3.94 4.38
CA LYS A 97 6.21 2.69 5.12
C LYS A 97 5.07 2.78 6.13
N VAL A 98 5.03 3.86 6.92
CA VAL A 98 3.96 4.09 7.91
C VAL A 98 2.58 4.22 7.24
N GLU A 99 2.53 4.78 6.03
CA GLU A 99 1.26 4.96 5.32
C GLU A 99 0.76 3.63 4.77
N LYS A 100 1.67 2.84 4.18
CA LYS A 100 1.38 1.50 3.66
C LYS A 100 0.97 0.52 4.77
N ASP A 101 1.70 0.52 5.88
CA ASP A 101 1.57 -0.53 6.90
C ASP A 101 0.58 -0.15 8.02
N VAL A 102 0.29 1.15 8.20
CA VAL A 102 -0.52 1.63 9.33
C VAL A 102 -1.69 2.49 8.88
N LEU A 103 -1.45 3.59 8.16
CA LEU A 103 -2.50 4.60 7.92
C LEU A 103 -3.56 4.14 6.92
N ILE A 104 -3.16 3.55 5.78
CA ILE A 104 -4.09 2.99 4.80
C ILE A 104 -4.88 1.82 5.42
N PRO A 105 -4.23 0.82 6.06
CA PRO A 105 -4.94 -0.21 6.84
C PRO A 105 -5.90 0.33 7.89
N GLN A 106 -5.54 1.41 8.58
CA GLN A 106 -6.42 2.05 9.56
C GLN A 106 -7.64 2.68 8.88
N LYS A 107 -7.45 3.43 7.79
CA LYS A 107 -8.54 4.02 7.01
C LYS A 107 -9.48 2.95 6.46
N MET A 108 -8.94 1.85 5.92
CA MET A 108 -9.74 0.70 5.48
C MET A 108 -10.62 0.16 6.62
N ARG A 109 -10.06 -0.04 7.81
CA ARG A 109 -10.83 -0.53 8.96
C ARG A 109 -11.93 0.43 9.39
N ASP A 110 -11.65 1.72 9.40
CA ASP A 110 -12.63 2.73 9.84
C ASP A 110 -13.77 2.85 8.81
N LYS A 111 -13.44 2.95 7.52
CA LYS A 111 -14.42 2.97 6.42
C LYS A 111 -15.24 1.68 6.37
N ALA A 112 -14.62 0.51 6.56
CA ALA A 112 -15.33 -0.76 6.59
C ALA A 112 -16.34 -0.84 7.76
N LYS A 113 -16.05 -0.25 8.93
CA LYS A 113 -17.01 -0.18 10.05
C LYS A 113 -18.18 0.76 9.77
N GLU A 114 -17.91 1.86 9.09
CA GLU A 114 -18.90 2.92 8.82
C GLU A 114 -19.83 2.59 7.66
N GLU A 115 -19.32 1.95 6.60
CA GLU A 115 -20.06 1.73 5.35
C GLU A 115 -20.47 0.26 5.13
N LYS A 116 -19.60 -0.71 5.47
CA LYS A 116 -19.77 -2.11 5.03
C LYS A 116 -20.29 -3.04 6.13
N CYS A 117 -19.72 -2.95 7.33
CA CYS A 117 -20.01 -3.83 8.47
C CYS A 117 -20.96 -3.17 9.49
N VAL A 118 -21.87 -2.29 9.03
CA VAL A 118 -22.75 -1.48 9.89
C VAL A 118 -23.66 -2.35 10.75
N GLN A 119 -24.20 -3.43 10.20
CA GLN A 119 -25.10 -4.34 10.92
C GLN A 119 -24.38 -5.04 12.09
N GLN A 120 -23.14 -5.48 11.85
CA GLN A 120 -22.30 -6.14 12.84
C GLN A 120 -21.88 -5.14 13.94
N VAL A 121 -21.51 -3.91 13.56
CA VAL A 121 -21.08 -2.86 14.49
C VAL A 121 -22.24 -2.30 15.30
N LYS A 122 -23.24 -1.69 14.64
CA LYS A 122 -24.32 -0.93 15.30
C LYS A 122 -25.43 -1.82 15.86
N GLY A 123 -25.69 -2.96 15.23
CA GLY A 123 -26.70 -3.91 15.69
C GLY A 123 -26.10 -4.88 16.72
N LYS A 124 -25.44 -5.93 16.24
CA LYS A 124 -25.09 -7.08 17.09
C LYS A 124 -24.05 -6.75 18.16
N PHE A 125 -22.93 -6.15 17.76
CA PHE A 125 -21.82 -5.88 18.66
C PHE A 125 -22.17 -4.75 19.66
N SER A 126 -22.64 -3.60 19.19
CA SER A 126 -23.01 -2.48 20.08
C SER A 126 -24.09 -2.86 21.10
N ASP A 127 -25.10 -3.64 20.70
CA ASP A 127 -26.16 -4.04 21.64
C ASP A 127 -25.69 -5.09 22.63
N CYS A 128 -24.82 -6.03 22.22
CA CYS A 128 -24.16 -6.92 23.16
C CYS A 128 -23.31 -6.13 24.15
N CYS A 129 -22.60 -5.10 23.67
CA CYS A 129 -21.79 -4.25 24.51
C CYS A 129 -22.62 -3.53 25.58
N LYS A 130 -23.72 -2.89 25.19
CA LYS A 130 -24.63 -2.22 26.14
C LYS A 130 -25.18 -3.17 27.22
N LYS A 131 -25.44 -4.44 26.87
CA LYS A 131 -25.97 -5.45 27.80
C LYS A 131 -24.89 -6.02 28.72
N ALA A 132 -23.69 -6.25 28.20
CA ALA A 132 -22.62 -6.94 28.93
C ALA A 132 -21.79 -6.02 29.84
N ASN A 133 -21.86 -4.69 29.67
CA ASN A 133 -21.18 -3.67 30.48
C ASN A 133 -19.70 -3.99 30.72
N VAL A 134 -19.28 -4.42 31.91
CA VAL A 134 -17.87 -4.71 32.22
C VAL A 134 -17.42 -6.06 31.64
N LEU A 135 -18.36 -6.98 31.37
CA LEU A 135 -18.09 -8.36 30.94
C LEU A 135 -18.11 -8.55 29.41
N MET A 136 -18.04 -7.48 28.61
CA MET A 136 -18.20 -7.58 27.13
C MET A 136 -17.13 -8.46 26.49
N GLY A 137 -15.90 -8.39 26.99
CA GLY A 137 -14.79 -9.18 26.49
C GLY A 137 -15.01 -10.69 26.63
N PHE A 138 -15.89 -11.13 27.53
CA PHE A 138 -16.23 -12.55 27.69
C PHE A 138 -17.56 -12.89 27.04
N LYS A 139 -18.60 -12.06 27.24
CA LYS A 139 -19.95 -12.35 26.74
C LYS A 139 -20.14 -12.08 25.24
N CYS A 140 -19.44 -11.11 24.67
CA CYS A 140 -19.63 -10.69 23.27
C CYS A 140 -18.61 -11.31 22.30
N ARG A 141 -18.06 -12.49 22.63
CA ARG A 141 -17.05 -13.17 21.81
C ARG A 141 -17.59 -13.54 20.44
N LYS A 142 -18.84 -14.01 20.36
CA LYS A 142 -19.48 -14.45 19.12
C LYS A 142 -19.70 -13.27 18.16
N GLU A 143 -20.25 -12.18 18.67
CA GLU A 143 -20.50 -10.94 17.94
C GLU A 143 -19.18 -10.31 17.46
N ASN A 144 -18.16 -10.35 18.31
CA ASN A 144 -16.83 -9.86 17.95
C ASN A 144 -16.17 -10.71 16.86
N SER A 145 -16.30 -12.04 16.90
CA SER A 145 -15.78 -12.91 15.84
C SER A 145 -16.48 -12.64 14.51
N ALA A 146 -17.81 -12.47 14.50
CA ALA A 146 -18.55 -12.11 13.29
C ALA A 146 -18.16 -10.74 12.74
N LEU A 147 -17.88 -9.76 13.62
CA LEU A 147 -17.38 -8.45 13.21
C LEU A 147 -15.97 -8.55 12.60
N LYS A 148 -15.06 -9.29 13.25
CA LYS A 148 -13.71 -9.52 12.73
C LYS A 148 -13.72 -10.21 11.37
N GLU A 149 -14.59 -11.19 11.20
CA GLU A 149 -14.75 -11.88 9.92
C GLU A 149 -15.20 -10.91 8.82
N CYS A 150 -16.20 -10.07 9.11
CA CYS A 150 -16.63 -9.03 8.17
C CYS A 150 -15.48 -8.09 7.78
N LEU A 151 -14.73 -7.58 8.76
CA LEU A 151 -13.61 -6.68 8.50
C LEU A 151 -12.46 -7.36 7.75
N SER A 152 -12.20 -8.64 8.03
CA SER A 152 -11.13 -9.41 7.36
C SER A 152 -11.40 -9.56 5.87
N ARG A 153 -12.66 -9.75 5.46
CA ARG A 153 -13.04 -9.83 4.03
C ARG A 153 -12.66 -8.56 3.29
N TRP A 154 -13.02 -7.39 3.83
CA TRP A 154 -12.70 -6.09 3.21
C TRP A 154 -11.23 -5.71 3.33
N TYR A 155 -10.52 -6.22 4.34
CA TYR A 155 -9.10 -5.97 4.48
C TYR A 155 -8.27 -6.62 3.37
N ASN A 156 -8.70 -7.79 2.88
CA ASN A 156 -8.02 -8.53 1.82
C ASN A 156 -8.50 -8.15 0.41
N ASP A 157 -9.48 -7.24 0.31
CA ASP A 157 -10.01 -6.76 -0.96
C ASP A 157 -9.06 -5.71 -1.57
N SER A 158 -8.55 -5.99 -2.78
CA SER A 158 -7.58 -5.12 -3.46
C SER A 158 -8.19 -3.79 -3.88
N ASP A 159 -9.43 -3.83 -4.37
CA ASP A 159 -10.10 -2.67 -4.96
C ASP A 159 -10.47 -1.68 -3.85
N PHE A 160 -10.95 -2.20 -2.72
CA PHE A 160 -11.21 -1.43 -1.52
C PHE A 160 -9.93 -0.80 -0.95
N LYS A 161 -8.80 -1.53 -1.00
CA LYS A 161 -7.50 -0.99 -0.60
C LYS A 161 -7.05 0.15 -1.50
N GLU A 162 -7.20 0.00 -2.81
CA GLU A 162 -6.87 1.05 -3.78
C GLU A 162 -7.74 2.29 -3.59
N GLN A 163 -9.05 2.12 -3.44
CA GLN A 163 -9.97 3.21 -3.12
C GLN A 163 -9.55 3.96 -1.85
N CYS A 164 -9.30 3.23 -0.75
CA CYS A 164 -8.86 3.84 0.50
C CYS A 164 -7.50 4.54 0.37
N THR A 165 -6.62 4.03 -0.50
CA THR A 165 -5.32 4.63 -0.78
C THR A 165 -5.47 5.96 -1.50
N GLN A 166 -6.34 6.02 -2.52
CA GLN A 166 -6.60 7.26 -3.25
C GLN A 166 -7.23 8.32 -2.33
N GLU A 167 -8.26 7.94 -1.55
CA GLU A 167 -8.87 8.84 -0.55
C GLU A 167 -7.85 9.35 0.48
N TYR A 168 -6.89 8.51 0.89
CA TYR A 168 -5.80 8.93 1.78
C TYR A 168 -4.85 9.94 1.10
N LEU A 169 -4.47 9.70 -0.15
CA LEU A 169 -3.59 10.59 -0.90
C LEU A 169 -4.25 11.95 -1.12
N ASP A 170 -5.54 11.99 -1.43
CA ASP A 170 -6.30 13.23 -1.62
C ASP A 170 -6.36 14.04 -0.32
N GLU A 171 -6.69 13.40 0.80
CA GLU A 171 -6.68 14.04 2.12
C GLU A 171 -5.29 14.54 2.53
N ARG A 172 -4.24 13.78 2.19
CA ARG A 172 -2.85 14.17 2.46
C ARG A 172 -2.45 15.36 1.58
N SER A 173 -2.83 15.36 0.31
CA SER A 173 -2.58 16.48 -0.61
C SER A 173 -3.24 17.75 -0.09
N GLU A 174 -4.50 17.65 0.33
CA GLU A 174 -5.24 18.78 0.89
C GLU A 174 -4.62 19.31 2.19
N TYR A 175 -4.19 18.41 3.07
CA TYR A 175 -3.49 18.78 4.30
C TYR A 175 -2.18 19.52 4.01
N ARG A 176 -1.41 19.08 2.99
CA ARG A 176 -0.18 19.76 2.59
C ARG A 176 -0.43 21.10 1.91
N ARG A 177 -1.54 21.22 1.17
CA ARG A 177 -1.96 22.44 0.48
C ARG A 177 -2.47 23.52 1.43
N THR A 178 -3.25 23.15 2.45
CA THR A 178 -3.97 24.10 3.33
C THR A 178 -3.40 24.18 4.75
N GLY A 179 -2.62 23.19 5.18
CA GLY A 179 -2.17 23.06 6.56
C GLY A 179 -3.28 22.65 7.55
N ILE A 180 -4.50 22.36 7.08
CA ILE A 180 -5.65 22.02 7.93
C ILE A 180 -5.97 20.54 7.77
N SER A 181 -5.90 19.78 8.87
CA SER A 181 -6.22 18.34 8.82
C SER A 181 -7.73 18.13 8.71
N LYS A 182 -8.15 17.05 8.04
CA LYS A 182 -9.57 16.66 7.95
C LYS A 182 -10.25 16.61 9.32
N LYS A 183 -9.55 16.09 10.34
CA LYS A 183 -10.06 16.07 11.73
C LYS A 183 -10.32 17.47 12.29
N LYS A 184 -9.42 18.43 12.02
CA LYS A 184 -9.61 19.83 12.42
C LYS A 184 -10.79 20.47 11.68
N TYR A 185 -10.94 20.17 10.39
CA TYR A 185 -12.08 20.62 9.60
C TYR A 185 -13.41 20.10 10.15
N MET A 186 -13.50 18.80 10.44
CA MET A 186 -14.73 18.20 10.99
C MET A 186 -15.10 18.78 12.36
N ARG A 187 -14.11 19.15 13.18
CA ARG A 187 -14.36 19.82 14.48
C ARG A 187 -14.95 21.23 14.32
N TYR A 188 -14.67 21.94 13.24
CA TYR A 188 -15.24 23.27 13.00
C TYR A 188 -16.72 23.18 12.57
N GLN A 189 -17.13 22.05 12.01
CA GLN A 189 -18.50 21.84 11.50
C GLN A 189 -19.45 21.19 12.51
N SER A 190 -18.96 20.77 13.68
CA SER A 190 -19.72 20.16 14.77
C SER A 190 -20.03 21.14 15.88
#